data_AF-A0A1Z5HTP0-F1
#
_entry.id   AF-A0A1Z5HTP0-F1
#
_cell.length_a   1.000
_cell.length_b   1.000
_cell.length_c   1.000
_cell.angle_alpha   90.00
_cell.angle_beta   90.00
_cell.angle_gamma   90.00
#
_symmetry.space_group_name_H-M   'P 1'
#
loop_
_entity.id
_entity.type
_entity.pdbx_description
1 polymer ?
#
loop_
_entity_poly.entity_id
_entity_poly.type
_entity_poly.pdbx_seq_one_letter_code
_entity_poly.pdbx_strand_id
1 'polypeptide(L)'
;MFKLFWLTKNNFGWSITAGINAVYWSHEKEVFKLRPHVLGKVDCPYGSRLDYNLSNLFSFATVSVQIEKRLLNGMDETYEAQLKQNDINFYPFHRQFILSLCLTTGLQMVVWDEGAVPQFLAYYWFPQEIDASPSSDFMLMGLLKLIATRNGKQGPSLADPYQNAEEALLEALDFSQKESKNSAAPTGVSYMAKGLLYLVAKRNWRQHLRGMWPGLTRLAFLEFELTEPWQYYLWRTEYGTNVSEYPPLTKHWEDLRKEAFDCKNTGLPTILREDPILMLLFIMTYPYRATPGVVKWSDKMLRKF
;
A
#
# COMPACT_ATOMS: atom_id res chain seq x y z
N MET A 1 3.08 -5.87 -14.39
CA MET A 1 3.74 -4.55 -14.53
C MET A 1 2.89 -3.56 -13.74
N PHE A 2 3.34 -3.09 -12.58
CA PHE A 2 2.65 -2.03 -11.85
C PHE A 2 3.33 -0.70 -12.16
N LYS A 3 2.52 0.28 -12.55
CA LYS A 3 2.88 1.69 -12.47
C LYS A 3 2.22 2.21 -11.20
N LEU A 4 2.96 2.93 -10.36
CA LEU A 4 2.32 3.70 -9.30
C LEU A 4 1.63 4.89 -9.96
N PHE A 5 0.34 5.05 -9.67
CA PHE A 5 -0.44 6.18 -10.13
C PHE A 5 -0.68 7.16 -8.99
N TRP A 6 -0.43 8.42 -9.28
CA TRP A 6 -0.74 9.53 -8.41
C TRP A 6 -1.93 10.25 -9.00
N LEU A 7 -3.03 10.31 -8.25
CA LEU A 7 -4.07 11.28 -8.51
C LEU A 7 -3.77 12.52 -7.69
N THR A 8 -3.75 13.66 -8.36
CA THR A 8 -3.66 14.96 -7.70
C THR A 8 -4.83 15.80 -8.15
N LYS A 9 -5.56 16.39 -7.20
CA LYS A 9 -6.62 17.35 -7.50
C LYS A 9 -6.02 18.74 -7.49
N ASN A 10 -6.12 19.45 -8.60
CA ASN A 10 -5.71 20.84 -8.73
C ASN A 10 -6.91 21.71 -9.13
N ASN A 11 -6.73 23.03 -9.17
CA ASN A 11 -7.81 23.98 -9.48
C ASN A 11 -8.43 23.78 -10.89
N PHE A 12 -7.79 22.96 -11.73
CA PHE A 12 -8.20 22.71 -13.12
C PHE A 12 -8.74 21.29 -13.35
N GLY A 13 -8.82 20.45 -12.32
CA GLY A 13 -9.37 19.10 -12.42
C GLY A 13 -8.53 18.04 -11.69
N TRP A 14 -8.62 16.81 -12.18
CA TRP A 14 -7.80 15.68 -11.72
C TRP A 14 -6.62 15.49 -12.68
N SER A 15 -5.41 15.32 -12.13
CA SER A 15 -4.23 14.93 -12.90
C SER A 15 -3.74 13.56 -12.45
N ILE A 16 -3.52 12.66 -13.42
CA ILE A 16 -2.94 11.34 -13.22
C ILE A 16 -1.47 11.40 -13.62
N THR A 17 -0.56 11.10 -12.69
CA THR A 17 0.88 10.96 -12.98
C THR A 17 1.28 9.50 -12.78
N ALA A 18 1.92 8.88 -13.78
CA ALA A 18 2.32 7.47 -13.75
C ALA A 18 3.85 7.32 -13.59
N GLY A 19 4.30 6.47 -12.66
CA GLY A 19 5.71 6.06 -12.54
C GLY A 19 6.11 5.05 -13.62
N ILE A 20 7.30 5.20 -14.22
CA ILE A 20 7.75 4.40 -15.39
C ILE A 20 8.25 3.00 -14.98
N ASN A 21 7.85 2.01 -15.80
CA ASN A 21 8.18 0.57 -15.94
C ASN A 21 9.33 -0.09 -15.14
N ALA A 22 9.04 -1.29 -14.63
CA ALA A 22 10.00 -2.38 -14.45
C ALA A 22 10.02 -3.30 -15.70
N VAL A 23 11.22 -3.76 -16.09
CA VAL A 23 11.51 -4.59 -17.27
C VAL A 23 11.13 -6.05 -17.00
N TYR A 24 10.38 -6.68 -17.91
CA TYR A 24 10.15 -8.13 -17.90
C TYR A 24 11.35 -8.84 -18.56
N TRP A 25 11.92 -9.85 -17.90
CA TRP A 25 12.84 -10.80 -18.51
C TRP A 25 12.05 -12.08 -18.83
N SER A 26 11.76 -12.30 -20.11
CA SER A 26 11.27 -13.58 -20.62
C SER A 26 12.47 -14.32 -21.22
N HIS A 27 12.68 -15.56 -20.80
CA HIS A 27 13.65 -16.47 -21.40
C HIS A 27 13.12 -16.97 -22.76
N GLU A 28 12.93 -16.08 -23.74
CA GLU A 28 12.69 -16.47 -25.12
C GLU A 28 13.10 -15.35 -26.07
N LYS A 29 14.01 -15.67 -26.99
CA LYS A 29 14.57 -14.76 -27.99
C LYS A 29 13.53 -14.45 -29.07
N GLU A 30 12.74 -13.39 -28.93
CA GLU A 30 12.17 -12.70 -30.09
C GLU A 30 12.22 -11.19 -29.95
N VAL A 31 12.87 -10.56 -30.93
CA VAL A 31 13.02 -9.11 -31.05
C VAL A 31 11.74 -8.54 -31.63
N PHE A 32 10.84 -8.02 -30.79
CA PHE A 32 9.71 -7.21 -31.25
C PHE A 32 10.13 -5.74 -31.41
N LYS A 33 10.19 -5.29 -32.67
CA LYS A 33 10.26 -3.86 -33.02
C LYS A 33 8.92 -3.21 -32.69
N LEU A 34 8.88 -2.36 -31.67
CA LEU A 34 7.73 -1.48 -31.41
C LEU A 34 7.70 -0.34 -32.44
N ARG A 35 6.59 -0.22 -33.19
CA ARG A 35 6.27 0.99 -33.96
C ARG A 35 5.67 2.04 -33.01
N PRO A 36 6.02 3.33 -33.13
CA PRO A 36 5.34 4.38 -32.39
C PRO A 36 3.94 4.58 -32.99
N HIS A 37 2.89 4.25 -32.23
CA HIS A 37 1.55 4.71 -32.57
C HIS A 37 1.41 6.20 -32.18
N VAL A 38 1.00 6.97 -33.18
CA VAL A 38 0.71 8.40 -33.14
C VAL A 38 -0.36 8.68 -32.09
N LEU A 39 0.00 9.42 -31.04
CA LEU A 39 -0.96 10.10 -30.17
C LEU A 39 -1.65 11.18 -31.02
N GLY A 40 -2.95 10.98 -31.30
CA GLY A 40 -3.78 12.01 -31.90
C GLY A 40 -3.83 13.25 -30.99
N LYS A 41 -3.61 14.42 -31.57
CA LYS A 41 -3.78 15.71 -30.89
C LYS A 41 -5.24 15.85 -30.45
N VAL A 42 -5.46 16.03 -29.15
CA VAL A 42 -6.67 16.66 -28.63
C VAL A 42 -6.29 18.10 -28.32
N ASP A 43 -6.79 19.05 -29.11
CA ASP A 43 -6.57 20.47 -28.88
C ASP A 43 -7.29 20.90 -27.58
N CYS A 44 -6.52 21.41 -26.62
CA CYS A 44 -7.03 21.99 -25.38
C CYS A 44 -6.96 23.53 -25.49
N PRO A 45 -8.02 24.29 -25.18
CA PRO A 45 -8.13 25.70 -25.54
C PRO A 45 -7.35 26.68 -24.63
N TYR A 46 -6.62 26.21 -23.63
CA TYR A 46 -5.82 27.06 -22.76
C TYR A 46 -4.37 26.62 -22.74
N GLY A 47 -3.56 27.32 -23.54
CA GLY A 47 -2.13 27.12 -23.62
C GLY A 47 -1.45 27.41 -22.29
N SER A 48 -1.15 26.35 -21.53
CA SER A 48 -0.16 26.39 -20.46
C SER A 48 0.68 25.13 -20.48
N ARG A 49 2.00 25.36 -20.53
CA ARG A 49 3.05 24.34 -20.57
C ARG A 49 3.16 23.70 -19.18
N LEU A 50 2.98 22.39 -19.10
CA LEU A 50 3.17 21.60 -17.88
C LEU A 50 4.66 21.27 -17.72
N ASP A 51 5.27 21.77 -16.65
CA ASP A 51 6.56 21.28 -16.16
C ASP A 51 6.27 20.13 -15.17
N TYR A 52 6.41 18.89 -15.63
CA TYR A 52 6.35 17.71 -14.78
C TYR A 52 7.68 17.53 -14.05
N ASN A 53 7.64 17.42 -12.72
CA ASN A 53 8.83 17.01 -11.96
C ASN A 53 9.00 15.48 -12.06
N LEU A 54 9.63 15.02 -13.14
CA LEU A 54 9.87 13.61 -13.44
C LEU A 54 10.86 12.93 -12.46
N SER A 55 11.57 13.68 -11.60
CA SER A 55 12.62 13.14 -10.72
C SER A 55 12.09 12.08 -9.73
N ASN A 56 10.89 12.27 -9.19
CA ASN A 56 10.32 11.38 -8.17
C ASN A 56 9.89 10.03 -8.77
N LEU A 57 9.54 10.01 -10.07
CA LEU A 57 9.13 8.80 -10.79
C LEU A 57 10.32 7.90 -11.12
N PHE A 58 11.45 8.49 -11.52
CA PHE A 58 12.71 7.75 -11.71
C PHE A 58 13.22 7.15 -10.40
N SER A 59 13.02 7.85 -9.28
CA SER A 59 13.43 7.36 -7.96
C SER A 59 12.69 6.08 -7.56
N PHE A 60 11.38 5.97 -7.80
CA PHE A 60 10.61 4.80 -7.36
C PHE A 60 10.91 3.53 -8.17
N ALA A 61 11.01 3.65 -9.50
CA ALA A 61 11.41 2.51 -10.35
C ALA A 61 12.81 2.01 -9.97
N THR A 62 13.70 2.93 -9.63
CA THR A 62 15.03 2.62 -9.11
C THR A 62 14.94 1.87 -7.78
N VAL A 63 14.10 2.33 -6.84
CA VAL A 63 13.85 1.65 -5.56
C VAL A 63 13.29 0.25 -5.79
N SER A 64 12.25 0.06 -6.61
CA SER A 64 11.67 -1.27 -6.86
C SER A 64 12.69 -2.25 -7.46
N VAL A 65 13.48 -1.81 -8.45
CA VAL A 65 14.55 -2.62 -9.06
C VAL A 65 15.66 -2.94 -8.04
N GLN A 66 15.97 -1.99 -7.15
CA GLN A 66 16.97 -2.21 -6.08
C GLN A 66 16.47 -3.17 -5.01
N ILE A 67 15.19 -3.07 -4.62
CA ILE A 67 14.53 -4.03 -3.71
C ILE A 67 14.58 -5.43 -4.32
N GLU A 68 14.16 -5.58 -5.58
CA GLU A 68 14.17 -6.85 -6.29
C GLU A 68 15.57 -7.45 -6.40
N LYS A 69 16.58 -6.64 -6.74
CA LYS A 69 18.00 -7.07 -6.73
C LYS A 69 18.45 -7.53 -5.34
N ARG A 70 18.08 -6.83 -4.27
CA ARG A 70 18.46 -7.19 -2.89
C ARG A 70 17.81 -8.49 -2.44
N LEU A 71 16.56 -8.73 -2.84
CA LEU A 71 15.83 -9.97 -2.56
C LEU A 71 16.40 -11.16 -3.34
N LEU A 72 16.78 -10.96 -4.60
CA LEU A 72 17.36 -12.01 -5.44
C LEU A 72 18.81 -12.35 -5.08
N ASN A 73 19.60 -11.37 -4.65
CA ASN A 73 21.02 -11.56 -4.33
C ASN A 73 21.28 -12.00 -2.88
N GLY A 74 20.23 -12.13 -2.05
CA GLY A 74 20.31 -12.62 -0.67
C GLY A 74 20.69 -14.11 -0.53
N MET A 75 21.32 -14.72 -1.54
CA MET A 75 21.79 -16.10 -1.53
C MET A 75 23.30 -16.25 -1.84
N ASP A 76 24.06 -15.16 -2.05
CA ASP A 76 25.49 -15.23 -2.39
C ASP A 76 26.37 -14.48 -1.36
N GLU A 77 27.28 -15.21 -0.71
CA GLU A 77 28.20 -14.70 0.33
C GLU A 77 29.09 -13.55 -0.17
N THR A 78 29.32 -13.46 -1.48
CA THR A 78 30.10 -12.36 -2.07
C THR A 78 29.36 -11.02 -2.11
N TYR A 79 28.02 -11.04 -2.09
CA TYR A 79 27.20 -9.83 -2.09
C TYR A 79 27.12 -9.17 -0.70
N GLU A 80 27.18 -9.96 0.38
CA GLU A 80 27.23 -9.43 1.75
C GLU A 80 28.47 -8.57 2.02
N ALA A 81 29.63 -8.95 1.45
CA ALA A 81 30.87 -8.17 1.59
C ALA A 81 30.79 -6.81 0.86
N GLN A 82 30.12 -6.76 -0.30
CA GLN A 82 29.88 -5.52 -1.05
C GLN A 82 28.79 -4.63 -0.41
N LEU A 83 27.79 -5.24 0.25
CA LEU A 83 26.78 -4.51 1.01
C LEU A 83 27.38 -3.83 2.25
N LYS A 84 28.24 -4.50 3.01
CA LYS A 84 28.92 -3.90 4.18
C LYS A 84 29.76 -2.66 3.85
N GLN A 85 30.30 -2.59 2.61
CA GLN A 85 31.09 -1.44 2.16
C GLN A 85 30.23 -0.28 1.61
N ASN A 86 28.97 -0.55 1.24
CA ASN A 86 28.00 0.45 0.73
C ASN A 86 26.85 0.78 1.71
N ASP A 87 26.72 0.05 2.82
CA ASP A 87 25.61 0.14 3.79
C ASP A 87 25.51 1.51 4.49
N ILE A 88 26.59 2.29 4.51
CA ILE A 88 26.61 3.62 5.14
C ILE A 88 25.76 4.65 4.34
N ASN A 89 25.50 4.42 3.04
CA ASN A 89 24.80 5.39 2.18
C ASN A 89 23.42 4.96 1.66
N PHE A 90 22.92 3.75 1.97
CA PHE A 90 21.65 3.26 1.39
C PHE A 90 20.40 3.59 2.23
N TYR A 91 20.48 3.51 3.56
CA TYR A 91 19.41 3.94 4.47
C TYR A 91 18.92 5.39 4.28
N PRO A 92 19.82 6.36 3.99
CA PRO A 92 19.40 7.72 3.66
C PRO A 92 18.41 7.75 2.50
N PHE A 93 18.59 6.91 1.48
CA PHE A 93 17.81 7.00 0.26
C PHE A 93 16.36 6.53 0.42
N HIS A 94 16.13 5.35 1.01
CA HIS A 94 14.77 4.86 1.26
C HIS A 94 13.97 5.81 2.14
N ARG A 95 14.61 6.32 3.19
CA ARG A 95 14.01 7.28 4.11
C ARG A 95 13.69 8.61 3.43
N GLN A 96 14.65 9.16 2.69
CA GLN A 96 14.47 10.39 1.91
C GLN A 96 13.37 10.24 0.87
N PHE A 97 13.26 9.06 0.23
CA PHE A 97 12.18 8.78 -0.69
C PHE A 97 10.81 8.87 0.00
N ILE A 98 10.62 8.18 1.14
CA ILE A 98 9.34 8.24 1.87
C ILE A 98 9.04 9.65 2.38
N LEU A 99 10.05 10.37 2.88
CA LEU A 99 9.89 11.76 3.32
C LEU A 99 9.47 12.67 2.16
N SER A 100 10.20 12.59 1.04
CA SER A 100 9.88 13.35 -0.17
C SER A 100 8.45 13.02 -0.63
N LEU A 101 8.07 11.76 -0.61
CA LEU A 101 6.72 11.33 -0.92
C LEU A 101 5.69 11.98 0.01
N CYS A 102 5.85 11.84 1.33
CA CYS A 102 4.91 12.39 2.29
C CYS A 102 4.77 13.92 2.18
N LEU A 103 5.89 14.64 1.99
CA LEU A 103 5.91 16.09 1.89
C LEU A 103 5.33 16.62 0.58
N THR A 104 5.52 15.90 -0.53
CA THR A 104 5.08 16.38 -1.86
C THR A 104 3.67 15.92 -2.22
N THR A 105 3.28 14.70 -1.85
CA THR A 105 2.02 14.11 -2.30
C THR A 105 1.01 13.89 -1.18
N GLY A 106 1.41 13.98 0.10
CA GLY A 106 0.57 13.57 1.24
C GLY A 106 -0.83 14.21 1.25
N LEU A 107 -0.92 15.51 0.97
CA LEU A 107 -2.18 16.25 0.92
C LEU A 107 -3.06 15.94 -0.30
N GLN A 108 -2.50 15.30 -1.32
CA GLN A 108 -3.17 15.04 -2.59
C GLN A 108 -3.56 13.57 -2.75
N MET A 109 -3.22 12.70 -1.79
CA MET A 109 -3.51 11.28 -1.88
C MET A 109 -5.03 11.01 -1.89
N VAL A 110 -5.44 10.12 -2.79
CA VAL A 110 -6.81 9.65 -2.93
C VAL A 110 -6.84 8.16 -2.63
N VAL A 111 -7.85 7.72 -1.87
CA VAL A 111 -8.12 6.30 -1.69
C VAL A 111 -8.85 5.80 -2.93
N TRP A 112 -8.11 5.20 -3.86
CA TRP A 112 -8.67 4.57 -5.06
C TRP A 112 -9.12 3.13 -4.79
N ASP A 113 -8.49 2.44 -3.84
CA ASP A 113 -8.85 1.08 -3.40
C ASP A 113 -8.23 0.74 -2.02
N GLU A 114 -8.24 -0.53 -1.62
CA GLU A 114 -7.46 -0.98 -0.46
C GLU A 114 -5.94 -1.08 -0.71
N GLY A 115 -5.52 -1.25 -1.98
CA GLY A 115 -4.13 -1.17 -2.42
C GLY A 115 -3.43 0.17 -2.13
N ALA A 116 -4.21 1.25 -1.99
CA ALA A 116 -3.76 2.59 -1.61
C ALA A 116 -3.45 2.75 -0.11
N VAL A 117 -3.92 1.83 0.74
CA VAL A 117 -3.81 1.96 2.21
C VAL A 117 -2.36 2.04 2.69
N PRO A 118 -1.40 1.24 2.20
CA PRO A 118 -0.01 1.32 2.65
C PRO A 118 0.65 2.69 2.42
N GLN A 119 0.26 3.43 1.38
CA GLN A 119 0.73 4.79 1.13
C GLN A 119 0.21 5.76 2.21
N PHE A 120 -1.05 5.61 2.62
CA PHE A 120 -1.59 6.34 3.77
C PHE A 120 -0.91 5.93 5.08
N LEU A 121 -0.53 4.66 5.25
CA LEU A 121 0.24 4.22 6.41
C LEU A 121 1.65 4.86 6.46
N ALA A 122 2.30 5.02 5.30
CA ALA A 122 3.56 5.78 5.22
C ALA A 122 3.37 7.22 5.70
N TYR A 123 2.33 7.90 5.22
CA TYR A 123 1.96 9.23 5.68
C TYR A 123 1.43 9.27 7.12
N TYR A 124 0.99 8.16 7.70
CA TYR A 124 0.62 8.09 9.11
C TYR A 124 1.86 8.01 10.01
N TRP A 125 2.90 7.29 9.59
CA TRP A 125 4.10 7.07 10.40
C TRP A 125 5.13 8.20 10.31
N PHE A 126 5.38 8.75 9.12
CA PHE A 126 6.50 9.67 8.88
C PHE A 126 6.28 11.12 9.32
N PRO A 127 5.12 11.75 9.05
CA PRO A 127 4.87 13.11 9.50
C PRO A 127 4.90 13.29 11.01
N GLN A 128 4.79 12.23 11.82
CA GLN A 128 4.84 12.36 13.28
C GLN A 128 6.18 12.83 13.82
N GLU A 129 7.26 12.64 13.05
CA GLU A 129 8.56 13.20 13.38
C GLU A 129 8.62 14.72 13.18
N ILE A 130 7.77 15.25 12.29
CA ILE A 130 7.76 16.66 11.87
C ILE A 130 6.63 17.43 12.57
N ASP A 131 5.47 16.78 12.75
CA ASP A 131 4.25 17.34 13.30
C ASP A 131 3.57 16.32 14.24
N ALA A 132 3.53 16.65 15.54
CA ALA A 132 2.86 15.86 16.57
C ALA A 132 1.32 16.05 16.58
N SER A 133 0.76 16.72 15.58
CA SER A 133 -0.67 16.95 15.42
C SER A 133 -1.48 15.65 15.41
N PRO A 134 -2.71 15.65 15.96
CA PRO A 134 -3.63 14.51 15.87
C PRO A 134 -4.15 14.27 14.44
N SER A 135 -3.74 15.07 13.45
CA SER A 135 -4.19 14.96 12.05
C SER A 135 -3.96 13.56 11.46
N SER A 136 -2.83 12.92 11.75
CA SER A 136 -2.51 11.57 11.29
C SER A 136 -3.48 10.52 11.85
N ASP A 137 -3.87 10.69 13.12
CA ASP A 137 -4.81 9.80 13.79
C ASP A 137 -6.23 9.98 13.23
N PHE A 138 -6.64 11.21 12.92
CA PHE A 138 -7.90 11.47 12.24
C PHE A 138 -7.94 10.91 10.83
N MET A 139 -6.83 10.99 10.09
CA MET A 139 -6.70 10.36 8.77
C MET A 139 -6.83 8.84 8.87
N LEU A 140 -6.16 8.20 9.83
CA LEU A 140 -6.26 6.77 10.09
C LEU A 140 -7.71 6.34 10.42
N MET A 141 -8.39 7.08 11.30
CA MET A 141 -9.80 6.83 11.63
C MET A 141 -10.71 7.05 10.42
N GLY A 142 -10.46 8.08 9.63
CA GLY A 142 -11.18 8.36 8.38
C GLY A 142 -11.05 7.22 7.37
N LEU A 143 -9.84 6.67 7.22
CA LEU A 143 -9.56 5.54 6.34
C LEU A 143 -10.28 4.26 6.79
N LEU A 144 -10.23 3.93 8.08
CA LEU A 144 -10.95 2.79 8.64
C LEU A 144 -12.47 2.94 8.45
N LYS A 145 -13.01 4.14 8.70
CA LYS A 145 -14.43 4.45 8.50
C LYS A 145 -14.83 4.32 7.03
N LEU A 146 -13.99 4.80 6.11
CA LEU A 146 -14.21 4.72 4.68
C LEU A 146 -14.34 3.26 4.23
N ILE A 147 -13.38 2.40 4.62
CA ILE A 147 -13.40 0.97 4.30
C ILE A 147 -14.63 0.30 4.91
N ALA A 148 -14.93 0.57 6.19
CA ALA A 148 -16.11 0.03 6.87
C ALA A 148 -17.43 0.41 6.17
N THR A 149 -17.48 1.59 5.55
CA THR A 149 -18.67 2.09 4.88
C THR A 149 -18.78 1.58 3.45
N ARG A 150 -17.68 1.64 2.67
CA ARG A 150 -17.65 1.26 1.25
C ARG A 150 -17.78 -0.24 1.06
N ASN A 151 -17.07 -1.03 1.85
CA ASN A 151 -17.12 -2.49 1.73
C ASN A 151 -18.32 -3.11 2.45
N GLY A 152 -19.17 -2.29 3.09
CA GLY A 152 -20.41 -2.77 3.69
C GLY A 152 -21.43 -3.24 2.63
N LYS A 153 -22.53 -3.87 3.08
CA LYS A 153 -23.56 -4.47 2.20
C LYS A 153 -24.26 -3.51 1.21
N GLN A 154 -24.12 -2.20 1.38
CA GLN A 154 -24.91 -1.20 0.67
C GLN A 154 -24.09 -0.29 -0.26
N GLY A 155 -22.75 -0.37 -0.21
CA GLY A 155 -21.85 0.48 -1.00
C GLY A 155 -21.18 -0.28 -2.14
N PRO A 156 -20.66 0.43 -3.16
CA PRO A 156 -19.67 -0.15 -4.05
C PRO A 156 -18.44 -0.50 -3.22
N SER A 157 -18.10 -1.80 -3.20
CA SER A 157 -16.92 -2.30 -2.50
C SER A 157 -15.67 -1.62 -3.07
N LEU A 158 -14.69 -1.33 -2.22
CA LEU A 158 -13.37 -0.97 -2.71
C LEU A 158 -12.79 -2.16 -3.48
N ALA A 159 -12.01 -1.86 -4.52
CA ALA A 159 -11.26 -2.87 -5.24
C ALA A 159 -10.32 -3.64 -4.28
N ASP A 160 -10.15 -4.92 -4.56
CA ASP A 160 -9.23 -5.77 -3.81
C ASP A 160 -7.76 -5.39 -4.12
N PRO A 161 -6.82 -5.57 -3.18
CA PRO A 161 -5.42 -5.22 -3.40
C PRO A 161 -4.71 -6.15 -4.41
N TYR A 162 -5.38 -7.16 -4.96
CA TYR A 162 -4.88 -8.04 -6.01
C TYR A 162 -5.28 -7.55 -7.41
N GLN A 163 -6.20 -6.59 -7.51
CA GLN A 163 -6.61 -5.97 -8.76
C GLN A 163 -5.52 -5.05 -9.31
N ASN A 164 -5.62 -4.81 -10.62
CA ASN A 164 -4.72 -3.88 -11.28
C ASN A 164 -5.02 -2.45 -10.81
N ALA A 165 -3.99 -1.73 -10.37
CA ALA A 165 -4.12 -0.36 -9.90
C ALA A 165 -4.68 0.60 -10.97
N GLU A 166 -4.35 0.41 -12.25
CA GLU A 166 -4.90 1.20 -13.37
C GLU A 166 -6.42 1.03 -13.44
N GLU A 167 -6.90 -0.21 -13.35
CA GLU A 167 -8.33 -0.51 -13.44
C GLU A 167 -9.08 0.01 -12.22
N ALA A 168 -8.54 -0.23 -11.02
CA ALA A 168 -9.10 0.28 -9.78
C ALA A 168 -9.16 1.81 -9.75
N LEU A 169 -8.15 2.49 -10.29
CA LEU A 169 -8.13 3.95 -10.41
C LEU A 169 -9.20 4.46 -11.38
N LEU A 170 -9.32 3.84 -12.55
CA LEU A 170 -10.33 4.22 -13.55
C LEU A 170 -11.74 3.99 -13.01
N GLU A 171 -11.96 2.94 -12.23
CA GLU A 171 -13.22 2.68 -11.52
C GLU A 171 -13.48 3.74 -10.45
N ALA A 172 -12.48 4.07 -9.62
CA ALA A 172 -12.61 5.09 -8.58
C ALA A 172 -12.91 6.50 -9.12
N LEU A 173 -12.54 6.78 -10.37
CA LEU A 173 -12.77 8.05 -11.06
C LEU A 173 -14.05 8.06 -11.91
N ASP A 174 -14.84 7.00 -11.90
CA ASP A 174 -16.01 6.81 -12.78
C ASP A 174 -15.66 6.93 -14.29
N PHE A 175 -14.40 6.64 -14.68
CA PHE A 175 -13.95 6.64 -16.07
C PHE A 175 -14.01 5.25 -16.72
N SER A 176 -14.29 4.20 -15.94
CA SER A 176 -14.43 2.84 -16.46
C SER A 176 -15.66 2.75 -17.37
N GLN A 177 -15.43 2.58 -18.69
CA GLN A 177 -16.49 2.35 -19.68
C GLN A 177 -17.06 0.92 -19.65
N LYS A 178 -16.77 0.12 -18.62
CA LYS A 178 -17.28 -1.25 -18.51
C LYS A 178 -18.80 -1.22 -18.23
N GLU A 179 -19.58 -1.14 -19.30
CA GLU A 179 -20.99 -1.54 -19.30
C GLU A 179 -21.07 -3.01 -18.84
N SER A 180 -21.79 -3.26 -17.73
CA SER A 180 -22.13 -4.59 -17.19
C SER A 180 -20.97 -5.38 -16.52
N LYS A 181 -20.98 -5.43 -15.19
CA LYS A 181 -21.48 -6.57 -14.39
C LYS A 181 -20.82 -7.91 -14.75
N ASN A 182 -19.73 -8.27 -14.06
CA ASN A 182 -19.46 -9.64 -13.61
C ASN A 182 -18.20 -9.77 -12.73
N SER A 183 -17.30 -8.79 -12.70
CA SER A 183 -16.31 -8.68 -11.62
C SER A 183 -16.95 -7.96 -10.44
N ALA A 184 -17.98 -8.56 -9.83
CA ALA A 184 -18.49 -8.05 -8.57
C ALA A 184 -17.38 -8.18 -7.54
N ALA A 185 -16.67 -7.08 -7.26
CA ALA A 185 -15.72 -7.03 -6.16
C ALA A 185 -16.42 -7.62 -4.93
N PRO A 186 -15.75 -8.53 -4.18
CA PRO A 186 -16.39 -9.18 -3.05
C PRO A 186 -16.85 -8.08 -2.07
N THR A 187 -18.16 -8.03 -1.85
CA THR A 187 -18.77 -7.12 -0.88
C THR A 187 -18.71 -7.77 0.50
N GLY A 188 -18.65 -6.96 1.55
CA GLY A 188 -18.61 -7.45 2.92
C GLY A 188 -17.26 -8.02 3.35
N VAL A 189 -16.16 -7.71 2.66
CA VAL A 189 -14.82 -8.18 3.02
C VAL A 189 -13.82 -7.02 3.03
N SER A 190 -12.71 -7.17 3.75
CA SER A 190 -11.60 -6.22 3.70
C SER A 190 -10.28 -6.89 4.07
N TYR A 191 -9.21 -6.54 3.37
CA TYR A 191 -7.85 -7.02 3.65
C TYR A 191 -7.13 -6.11 4.66
N MET A 192 -7.46 -4.82 4.65
CA MET A 192 -6.75 -3.80 5.43
C MET A 192 -7.45 -3.41 6.74
N ALA A 193 -8.78 -3.60 6.84
CA ALA A 193 -9.57 -3.11 7.97
C ALA A 193 -9.07 -3.65 9.33
N LYS A 194 -8.65 -4.91 9.41
CA LYS A 194 -8.16 -5.52 10.67
C LYS A 194 -6.85 -4.88 11.15
N GLY A 195 -5.91 -4.63 10.24
CA GLY A 195 -4.66 -3.92 10.56
C GLY A 195 -4.92 -2.51 11.06
N LEU A 196 -5.76 -1.75 10.35
CA LEU A 196 -6.15 -0.38 10.72
C LEU A 196 -6.92 -0.33 12.05
N LEU A 197 -7.83 -1.28 12.28
CA LEU A 197 -8.55 -1.43 13.55
C LEU A 197 -7.57 -1.55 14.73
N TYR A 198 -6.54 -2.39 14.59
CA TYR A 198 -5.52 -2.53 15.64
C TYR A 198 -4.72 -1.24 15.86
N LEU A 199 -4.36 -0.50 14.80
CA LEU A 199 -3.69 0.79 14.96
C LEU A 199 -4.56 1.80 15.75
N VAL A 200 -5.84 1.92 15.39
CA VAL A 200 -6.78 2.81 16.10
C VAL A 200 -6.98 2.35 17.55
N ALA A 201 -7.04 1.03 17.79
CA ALA A 201 -7.19 0.47 19.14
C ALA A 201 -6.00 0.80 20.05
N LYS A 202 -4.76 0.74 19.52
CA LYS A 202 -3.53 1.09 20.27
C LYS A 202 -3.53 2.55 20.75
N ARG A 203 -4.17 3.45 20.01
CA ARG A 203 -4.25 4.90 20.29
C ARG A 203 -5.34 5.29 21.28
N ASN A 204 -6.06 4.32 21.83
CA ASN A 204 -7.12 4.55 22.81
C ASN A 204 -8.36 5.32 22.30
N TRP A 205 -8.66 5.27 21.00
CA TRP A 205 -9.84 5.92 20.40
C TRP A 205 -11.14 5.12 20.56
N ARG A 206 -11.43 4.66 21.78
CA ARG A 206 -12.58 3.79 22.10
C ARG A 206 -13.92 4.34 21.62
N GLN A 207 -14.17 5.64 21.80
CA GLN A 207 -15.45 6.26 21.44
C GLN A 207 -15.69 6.25 19.93
N HIS A 208 -14.67 6.53 19.13
CA HIS A 208 -14.75 6.49 17.67
C HIS A 208 -14.95 5.06 17.17
N LEU A 209 -14.21 4.10 17.71
CA LEU A 209 -14.38 2.69 17.38
C LEU A 209 -15.77 2.18 17.74
N ARG A 210 -16.36 2.61 18.86
CA ARG A 210 -17.74 2.25 19.23
C ARG A 210 -18.75 2.64 18.13
N GLY A 211 -18.57 3.82 17.52
CA GLY A 211 -19.44 4.28 16.42
C GLY A 211 -19.24 3.49 15.12
N MET A 212 -18.03 3.02 14.84
CA MET A 212 -17.70 2.25 13.63
C MET A 212 -17.92 0.74 13.78
N TRP A 213 -17.97 0.23 15.02
CA TRP A 213 -18.02 -1.20 15.33
C TRP A 213 -19.11 -1.96 14.57
N PRO A 214 -20.37 -1.47 14.45
CA PRO A 214 -21.40 -2.17 13.69
C PRO A 214 -21.10 -2.31 12.19
N GLY A 215 -20.31 -1.39 11.62
CA GLY A 215 -19.81 -1.49 10.25
C GLY A 215 -18.74 -2.57 10.14
N LEU A 216 -17.78 -2.56 11.06
CA LEU A 216 -16.67 -3.52 11.10
C LEU A 216 -17.12 -4.96 11.33
N THR A 217 -18.12 -5.21 12.19
CA THR A 217 -18.66 -6.56 12.46
C THR A 217 -19.46 -7.16 11.32
N ARG A 218 -19.75 -6.38 10.29
CA ARG A 218 -20.36 -6.86 9.05
C ARG A 218 -19.33 -7.18 7.97
N LEU A 219 -18.05 -6.86 8.20
CA LEU A 219 -16.96 -7.17 7.30
C LEU A 219 -16.26 -8.45 7.74
N ALA A 220 -15.99 -9.33 6.78
CA ALA A 220 -15.01 -10.39 6.93
C ALA A 220 -13.61 -9.78 6.75
N PHE A 221 -12.74 -10.00 7.72
CA PHE A 221 -11.33 -9.68 7.61
C PHE A 221 -10.62 -10.80 6.88
N LEU A 222 -10.03 -10.47 5.73
CA LEU A 222 -9.29 -11.41 4.89
C LEU A 222 -7.79 -11.25 5.11
N GLU A 223 -7.11 -12.38 5.24
CA GLU A 223 -5.66 -12.47 5.35
C GLU A 223 -5.17 -13.68 4.58
N PHE A 224 -3.98 -13.58 3.98
CA PHE A 224 -3.32 -14.71 3.37
C PHE A 224 -2.14 -15.13 4.25
N GLU A 225 -2.28 -16.24 4.96
CA GLU A 225 -1.24 -16.80 5.80
C GLU A 225 -0.30 -17.67 4.96
N LEU A 226 0.97 -17.28 4.93
CA LEU A 226 2.01 -18.00 4.21
C LEU A 226 2.49 -19.19 5.04
N THR A 227 2.77 -20.32 4.38
CA THR A 227 3.34 -21.49 5.05
C THR A 227 4.77 -21.23 5.48
N GLU A 228 5.55 -20.57 4.62
CA GLU A 228 6.97 -20.34 4.84
C GLU A 228 7.33 -18.86 4.66
N PRO A 229 8.26 -18.30 5.46
CA PRO A 229 8.63 -16.89 5.37
C PRO A 229 9.12 -16.44 3.99
N TRP A 230 9.91 -17.27 3.30
CA TRP A 230 10.47 -16.90 1.99
C TRP A 230 9.41 -16.67 0.91
N GLN A 231 8.21 -17.25 1.05
CA GLN A 231 7.08 -17.06 0.13
C GLN A 231 6.54 -15.62 0.18
N TYR A 232 6.89 -14.86 1.22
CA TYR A 232 6.53 -13.45 1.34
C TYR A 232 7.03 -12.62 0.15
N TYR A 233 8.19 -12.98 -0.41
CA TYR A 233 8.79 -12.34 -1.58
C TYR A 233 8.16 -12.74 -2.92
N LEU A 234 7.33 -13.79 -2.94
CA LEU A 234 6.66 -14.21 -4.16
C LEU A 234 5.42 -13.35 -4.41
N TRP A 235 5.17 -13.04 -5.69
CA TRP A 235 3.94 -12.38 -6.11
C TRP A 235 2.72 -13.29 -5.87
N ARG A 236 2.81 -14.53 -6.37
CA ARG A 236 1.81 -15.58 -6.21
C ARG A 236 2.46 -16.79 -5.58
N THR A 237 1.72 -17.46 -4.71
CA THR A 237 2.11 -18.73 -4.12
C THR A 237 0.89 -19.65 -4.14
N GLU A 238 1.13 -20.90 -4.46
CA GLU A 238 0.11 -21.96 -4.38
C GLU A 238 -0.02 -22.49 -2.94
N TYR A 239 0.99 -22.21 -2.11
CA TYR A 239 1.08 -22.65 -0.73
C TYR A 239 0.73 -21.49 0.20
N GLY A 240 -0.24 -21.74 1.07
CA GLY A 240 -0.75 -20.79 2.05
C GLY A 240 -2.25 -20.95 2.25
N THR A 241 -2.78 -20.26 3.25
CA THR A 241 -4.18 -20.38 3.65
C THR A 241 -4.85 -19.01 3.59
N ASN A 242 -5.96 -18.92 2.86
CA ASN A 242 -6.85 -17.77 2.96
C ASN A 242 -7.63 -17.85 4.27
N VAL A 243 -7.34 -16.95 5.19
CA VAL A 243 -8.05 -16.82 6.45
C VAL A 243 -9.12 -15.75 6.30
N SER A 244 -10.34 -16.09 6.70
CA SER A 244 -11.48 -15.18 6.74
C SER A 244 -12.06 -15.20 8.14
N GLU A 245 -12.08 -14.04 8.79
CA GLU A 245 -12.55 -13.90 10.17
C GLU A 245 -13.57 -12.76 10.27
N TYR A 246 -14.73 -13.05 10.85
CA TYR A 246 -15.67 -12.01 11.26
C TYR A 246 -15.38 -11.62 12.71
N PRO A 247 -15.20 -10.32 13.02
CA PRO A 247 -15.07 -9.92 14.42
C PRO A 247 -16.42 -10.12 15.12
N PRO A 248 -16.42 -10.46 16.43
CA PRO A 248 -17.64 -10.73 17.15
C PRO A 248 -18.52 -9.49 17.26
N LEU A 249 -19.84 -9.67 17.30
CA LEU A 249 -20.80 -8.57 17.39
C LEU A 249 -20.53 -7.63 18.58
N THR A 250 -20.04 -8.20 19.69
CA THR A 250 -19.58 -7.46 20.86
C THR A 250 -18.18 -7.93 21.24
N LYS A 251 -17.34 -7.00 21.71
CA LYS A 251 -15.97 -7.30 22.14
C LYS A 251 -15.58 -6.39 23.30
N HIS A 252 -14.94 -6.94 24.31
CA HIS A 252 -14.40 -6.12 25.39
C HIS A 252 -13.21 -5.31 24.88
N TRP A 253 -13.13 -4.07 25.36
CA TRP A 253 -12.09 -3.13 24.95
C TRP A 253 -10.68 -3.62 25.30
N GLU A 254 -10.54 -4.28 26.44
CA GLU A 254 -9.28 -4.83 26.92
C GLU A 254 -8.76 -5.95 26.02
N ASP A 255 -9.64 -6.83 25.56
CA ASP A 255 -9.28 -7.91 24.62
C ASP A 255 -8.83 -7.34 23.28
N LEU A 256 -9.58 -6.38 22.74
CA LEU A 256 -9.20 -5.72 21.48
C LEU A 256 -7.85 -5.01 21.61
N ARG A 257 -7.58 -4.33 22.72
CA ARG A 257 -6.27 -3.74 22.98
C ARG A 257 -5.20 -4.82 23.09
N LYS A 258 -5.44 -5.90 23.83
CA LYS A 258 -4.48 -6.99 23.98
C LYS A 258 -4.08 -7.57 22.62
N GLU A 259 -5.03 -7.83 21.74
CA GLU A 259 -4.78 -8.27 20.36
C GLU A 259 -4.02 -7.24 19.51
N ALA A 260 -4.34 -5.96 19.69
CA ALA A 260 -3.69 -4.87 18.98
C ALA A 260 -2.23 -4.68 19.40
N PHE A 261 -1.90 -4.94 20.67
CA PHE A 261 -0.53 -4.91 21.19
C PHE A 261 0.22 -6.22 20.97
N ASP A 262 -0.48 -7.34 20.77
CA ASP A 262 0.15 -8.63 20.49
C ASP A 262 0.80 -8.62 19.10
N CYS A 263 2.13 -8.55 19.06
CA CYS A 263 2.92 -8.56 17.84
C CYS A 263 3.62 -9.91 17.62
N LYS A 264 3.18 -10.97 18.29
CA LYS A 264 3.77 -12.31 18.11
C LYS A 264 3.52 -12.83 16.69
N ASN A 265 4.46 -13.62 16.19
CA ASN A 265 4.32 -14.48 15.01
C ASN A 265 3.93 -13.77 13.71
N THR A 266 4.68 -12.74 13.31
CA THR A 266 4.40 -12.07 12.03
C THR A 266 4.82 -12.88 10.79
N GLY A 267 5.52 -14.01 10.96
CA GLY A 267 6.05 -14.82 9.85
C GLY A 267 7.01 -14.05 8.92
N LEU A 268 7.44 -12.85 9.32
CA LEU A 268 8.18 -11.95 8.45
C LEU A 268 9.57 -12.49 8.14
N PRO A 269 10.03 -12.41 6.89
CA PRO A 269 11.43 -12.67 6.56
C PRO A 269 12.41 -11.81 7.36
N THR A 270 13.59 -12.35 7.66
CA THR A 270 14.63 -11.67 8.44
C THR A 270 15.04 -10.33 7.82
N ILE A 271 15.28 -10.28 6.51
CA ILE A 271 15.73 -9.07 5.79
C ILE A 271 14.72 -7.93 5.94
N LEU A 272 13.42 -8.19 5.74
CA LEU A 272 12.40 -7.15 5.90
C LEU A 272 12.18 -6.74 7.36
N ARG A 273 12.57 -7.60 8.32
CA ARG A 273 12.49 -7.30 9.76
C ARG A 273 13.64 -6.41 10.23
N GLU A 274 14.77 -6.43 9.54
CA GLU A 274 15.94 -5.62 9.90
C GLU A 274 15.79 -4.17 9.45
N ASP A 275 15.08 -3.92 8.35
CA ASP A 275 14.84 -2.58 7.80
C ASP A 275 13.33 -2.27 7.70
N PRO A 276 12.75 -1.55 8.70
CA PRO A 276 11.34 -1.17 8.70
C PRO A 276 10.93 -0.26 7.54
N ILE A 277 11.85 0.53 6.99
CA ILE A 277 11.56 1.42 5.87
C ILE A 277 11.47 0.58 4.59
N LEU A 278 12.36 -0.40 4.44
CA LEU A 278 12.27 -1.39 3.36
C LEU A 278 10.96 -2.18 3.43
N MET A 279 10.53 -2.60 4.63
CA MET A 279 9.22 -3.24 4.79
C MET A 279 8.08 -2.34 4.33
N LEU A 280 8.10 -1.05 4.72
CA LEU A 280 7.09 -0.09 4.30
C LEU A 280 7.02 0.05 2.78
N LEU A 281 8.17 0.20 2.13
CA LEU A 281 8.28 0.24 0.67
C LEU A 281 7.77 -1.04 0.02
N PHE A 282 8.09 -2.18 0.64
CA PHE A 282 7.63 -3.49 0.18
C PHE A 282 6.11 -3.57 0.20
N ILE A 283 5.44 -3.22 1.31
CA ILE A 283 3.97 -3.27 1.37
C ILE A 283 3.30 -2.18 0.52
N MET A 284 3.96 -1.06 0.22
CA MET A 284 3.46 -0.09 -0.76
C MET A 284 3.49 -0.63 -2.18
N THR A 285 4.40 -1.56 -2.48
CA THR A 285 4.52 -2.22 -3.78
C THR A 285 3.62 -3.46 -3.86
N TYR A 286 3.49 -4.17 -2.74
CA TYR A 286 2.73 -5.41 -2.60
C TYR A 286 1.67 -5.23 -1.49
N PRO A 287 0.60 -4.45 -1.73
CA PRO A 287 -0.35 -4.08 -0.67
C PRO A 287 -1.02 -5.28 -0.02
N TYR A 288 -1.31 -6.34 -0.77
CA TYR A 288 -1.87 -7.57 -0.24
C TYR A 288 -0.96 -8.29 0.79
N ARG A 289 0.31 -7.89 0.91
CA ARG A 289 1.24 -8.38 1.95
C ARG A 289 1.16 -7.60 3.26
N ALA A 290 0.41 -6.50 3.31
CA ALA A 290 0.20 -5.68 4.51
C ALA A 290 -0.76 -6.35 5.51
N THR A 291 -0.44 -7.57 5.95
CA THR A 291 -1.26 -8.29 6.92
C THR A 291 -1.35 -7.54 8.26
N PRO A 292 -2.35 -7.82 9.10
CA PRO A 292 -2.49 -7.18 10.41
C PRO A 292 -1.23 -7.31 11.28
N GLY A 293 -0.53 -8.44 11.17
CA GLY A 293 0.76 -8.66 11.84
C GLY A 293 1.85 -7.70 11.35
N VAL A 294 1.96 -7.51 10.04
CA VAL A 294 2.93 -6.60 9.41
C VAL A 294 2.65 -5.15 9.77
N VAL A 295 1.37 -4.74 9.76
CA VAL A 295 0.95 -3.39 10.13
C VAL A 295 1.25 -3.10 11.60
N LYS A 296 0.93 -4.04 12.51
CA LYS A 296 1.25 -3.92 13.95
C LYS A 296 2.75 -3.83 14.19
N TRP A 297 3.54 -4.65 13.50
CA TRP A 297 5.00 -4.65 13.58
C TRP A 297 5.61 -3.34 13.06
N SER A 298 5.15 -2.86 11.91
CA SER A 298 5.60 -1.61 11.30
C SER A 298 5.31 -0.43 12.23
N ASP A 299 4.13 -0.37 12.84
CA ASP A 299 3.80 0.67 13.83
C ASP A 299 4.70 0.63 15.08
N LYS A 300 5.11 -0.56 15.53
CA LYS A 300 6.06 -0.71 16.64
C LYS A 300 7.47 -0.23 16.27
N MET A 301 7.89 -0.42 15.02
CA MET A 301 9.25 -0.14 14.58
C MET A 301 9.43 1.30 14.10
N LEU A 302 8.50 1.81 13.29
CA LEU A 302 8.60 3.14 12.66
C LEU A 302 8.34 4.29 13.63
N ARG A 303 7.58 4.08 14.71
CA ARG A 303 7.33 5.10 15.73
C ARG A 303 8.44 5.25 16.78
N LYS A 304 9.53 4.48 16.66
CA LYS A 304 10.71 4.64 17.52
C LYS A 304 11.64 5.74 17.01
N PHE A 305 11.47 6.12 15.75
CA PHE A 305 12.09 7.28 15.14
C PHE A 305 11.20 8.50 15.34
#